data_AF-A0A1H3ZR96-F1
#
_entry.id   AF-A0A1H3ZR96-F1
#
_cell.length_a   1.000
_cell.length_b   1.000
_cell.length_c   1.000
_cell.angle_alpha   90.00
_cell.angle_beta   90.00
_cell.angle_gamma   90.00
#
_symmetry.space_group_name_H-M   'P 1'
#
loop_
_entity.id
_entity.type
_entity.pdbx_description
1 polymer ?
#
loop_
_entity_poly.entity_id
_entity_poly.type
_entity_poly.pdbx_seq_one_letter_code
_entity_poly.pdbx_strand_id
1 'polypeptide(L)'
;MNFKLLAEGLHHFKETEKGRDIVSEKVERYAKQYAETNRISNLVQNIKNLMKNASFTLDQAFNNLEVSDKDRVIVTKELQEESLRINSMQ
;
A
#
# COMPACT_ATOMS: atom_id res chain seq x y z
N MET A 1 40.83 2.45 -1.85
CA MET A 1 39.44 1.97 -2.01
C MET A 1 39.10 2.11 -3.49
N ASN A 2 38.78 1.02 -4.19
CA ASN A 2 38.53 1.05 -5.65
C ASN A 2 37.02 1.07 -5.92
N PHE A 3 36.51 2.20 -6.40
CA PHE A 3 35.07 2.42 -6.64
C PHE A 3 34.65 2.18 -8.09
N LYS A 4 35.50 1.59 -8.92
CA LYS A 4 35.25 1.44 -10.37
C LYS A 4 33.89 0.81 -10.67
N LEU A 5 33.55 -0.29 -9.99
CA LEU A 5 32.25 -0.97 -10.18
C LEU A 5 31.04 -0.08 -9.80
N LEU A 6 31.16 0.71 -8.74
CA LEU A 6 30.12 1.64 -8.33
C LEU A 6 29.96 2.78 -9.35
N ALA A 7 31.07 3.33 -9.83
CA ALA A 7 31.07 4.39 -10.84
C ALA A 7 30.45 3.90 -12.17
N GLU A 8 30.79 2.68 -12.60
CA GLU A 8 30.22 2.05 -13.80
C GLU A 8 28.71 1.81 -13.65
N GLY A 9 28.27 1.29 -12.50
CA GLY A 9 26.84 1.12 -12.22
C GLY A 9 26.08 2.45 -12.20
N LEU A 10 26.64 3.48 -11.56
CA LEU A 10 26.04 4.81 -11.50
C LEU A 10 25.94 5.44 -12.89
N HIS A 11 27.00 5.33 -13.70
CA HIS A 11 26.98 5.78 -15.09
C HIS A 11 25.90 5.06 -15.90
N HIS A 12 25.78 3.73 -15.76
CA HIS A 12 24.74 2.97 -16.43
C HIS A 12 23.35 3.50 -16.08
N PHE A 13 22.98 3.55 -14.80
CA PHE A 13 21.63 3.92 -14.38
C PHE A 13 21.26 5.40 -14.57
N LYS A 14 22.25 6.32 -14.57
CA LYS A 14 21.98 7.76 -14.74
C LYS A 14 22.12 8.23 -16.18
N GLU A 15 23.15 7.77 -16.89
CA GLU A 15 23.59 8.41 -18.13
C GLU A 15 23.20 7.61 -19.39
N THR A 16 22.94 6.30 -19.26
CA THR A 16 22.45 5.49 -20.40
C THR A 16 20.92 5.47 -20.47
N GLU A 17 20.37 5.47 -21.68
CA GLU A 17 18.92 5.39 -21.91
C GLU A 17 18.31 4.14 -21.25
N LYS A 18 18.88 2.96 -21.55
CA LYS A 18 18.46 1.69 -20.94
C LYS A 18 18.50 1.71 -19.41
N GLY A 19 19.51 2.33 -18.82
CA GLY A 19 19.60 2.43 -17.36
C GLY A 19 18.54 3.36 -16.76
N ARG A 20 18.25 4.50 -17.42
CA ARG A 20 17.17 5.41 -17.01
C ARG A 20 15.79 4.78 -17.16
N ASP A 21 15.57 3.98 -18.19
CA ASP A 21 14.30 3.27 -18.39
C ASP A 21 14.05 2.26 -17.26
N ILE A 22 15.07 1.48 -16.88
CA ILE A 22 15.00 0.55 -15.75
C ILE A 22 14.66 1.28 -14.44
N VAL A 23 15.30 2.43 -14.19
CA VAL A 23 15.03 3.23 -12.98
C VAL A 23 13.61 3.79 -13.03
N SER A 24 13.20 4.37 -14.15
CA SER A 24 11.87 4.95 -14.34
C SER A 24 10.77 3.91 -14.13
N GLU A 25 10.91 2.72 -14.72
CA GLU A 25 9.96 1.62 -14.55
C GLU A 25 9.85 1.19 -13.07
N LYS A 26 10.99 1.07 -12.38
CA LYS A 26 11.00 0.73 -10.95
C LYS A 26 10.34 1.80 -10.09
N VAL A 27 10.62 3.07 -10.37
CA VAL A 27 10.01 4.20 -9.65
C VAL A 27 8.50 4.24 -9.89
N GLU A 28 8.04 4.01 -11.12
CA GLU A 28 6.61 3.98 -11.44
C GLU A 28 5.90 2.82 -10.74
N ARG A 29 6.50 1.62 -10.75
CA ARG A 29 5.96 0.45 -10.02
C ARG A 29 5.87 0.73 -8.52
N TYR A 30 6.92 1.31 -7.94
CA TYR A 30 6.92 1.69 -6.53
C TYR A 30 5.83 2.71 -6.22
N ALA A 31 5.69 3.76 -7.04
CA ALA A 31 4.66 4.78 -6.85
C ALA A 31 3.25 4.19 -6.92
N LYS A 32 2.97 3.28 -7.87
CA LYS A 32 1.69 2.56 -7.98
C LYS A 32 1.40 1.70 -6.75
N GLN A 33 2.39 0.93 -6.29
CA GLN A 33 2.25 0.11 -5.07
C GLN A 33 2.00 0.98 -3.84
N TYR A 34 2.76 2.06 -3.68
CA TYR A 34 2.59 3.00 -2.57
C TYR A 34 1.21 3.65 -2.59
N ALA A 35 0.73 4.09 -3.75
CA ALA A 35 -0.62 4.65 -3.90
C ALA A 35 -1.70 3.64 -3.51
N GLU A 36 -1.58 2.38 -3.96
CA GLU A 36 -2.56 1.34 -3.64
C GLU A 36 -2.56 0.98 -2.15
N THR A 37 -1.39 0.85 -1.52
CA THR A 37 -1.29 0.62 -0.07
C THR A 37 -1.94 1.75 0.72
N ASN A 38 -1.72 3.01 0.33
CA ASN A 38 -2.36 4.15 1.00
C ASN A 38 -3.87 4.19 0.76
N ARG A 39 -4.33 3.84 -0.43
CA ARG A 39 -5.76 3.76 -0.75
C ARG A 39 -6.47 2.77 0.17
N ILE A 40 -5.92 1.56 0.30
CA ILE A 40 -6.47 0.52 1.19
C ILE A 40 -6.39 0.95 2.66
N SER A 41 -5.25 1.48 3.10
CA SER A 41 -5.08 1.97 4.49
C SER A 41 -6.12 3.04 4.85
N ASN A 42 -6.31 4.03 3.98
CA ASN A 42 -7.31 5.08 4.18
C ASN A 42 -8.73 4.51 4.21
N LEU A 43 -9.03 3.52 3.34
CA LEU A 43 -10.33 2.87 3.33
C LEU A 43 -10.60 2.13 4.65
N VAL A 44 -9.62 1.39 5.17
CA VAL A 44 -9.71 0.73 6.48
C VAL A 44 -9.98 1.75 7.59
N GLN A 45 -9.25 2.88 7.61
CA GLN A 45 -9.46 3.93 8.62
C GLN A 45 -10.86 4.56 8.54
N ASN A 46 -11.34 4.85 7.33
CA ASN A 46 -12.68 5.39 7.13
C ASN A 46 -13.75 4.42 7.63
N ILE A 47 -13.60 3.13 7.35
CA ILE A 47 -14.51 2.07 7.83
C ILE A 47 -14.50 2.00 9.36
N LYS A 48 -13.32 2.00 9.99
CA LYS A 48 -13.20 2.01 11.46
C LYS A 48 -13.86 3.25 12.07
N ASN A 49 -13.69 4.42 11.43
CA ASN A 49 -14.31 5.65 11.87
C ASN A 49 -15.84 5.61 11.76
N LEU A 50 -16.40 5.06 10.68
CA LEU A 50 -17.85 4.86 10.56
C LEU A 50 -18.38 3.89 11.61
N MET A 51 -17.70 2.77 11.82
CA MET A 51 -18.08 1.78 12.82
C MET A 51 -18.05 2.37 14.23
N LYS A 52 -17.05 3.20 14.55
CA LYS A 52 -16.91 3.82 15.87
C LYS A 52 -17.84 5.01 16.09
N ASN A 53 -17.89 5.95 15.14
CA ASN A 53 -18.53 7.25 15.33
C ASN A 53 -20.01 7.24 14.93
N ALA A 54 -20.35 6.48 13.90
CA ALA A 54 -21.73 6.35 13.41
C ALA A 54 -22.39 5.03 13.86
N SER A 55 -21.69 4.19 14.64
CA SER A 55 -22.16 2.87 15.10
C SER A 55 -22.58 1.94 13.95
N PHE A 56 -21.98 2.11 12.76
CA PHE A 56 -22.28 1.25 11.62
C PHE A 56 -21.74 -0.16 11.83
N THR A 57 -22.46 -1.16 11.36
CA THR A 57 -21.89 -2.49 11.15
C THR A 57 -20.85 -2.43 10.01
N LEU A 58 -20.00 -3.45 9.91
CA LEU A 58 -19.01 -3.54 8.83
C LEU A 58 -19.69 -3.50 7.45
N ASP A 59 -20.80 -4.23 7.26
CA ASP A 59 -21.55 -4.25 6.02
C ASP A 59 -22.18 -2.89 5.69
N GLN A 60 -22.70 -2.18 6.70
CA GLN A 60 -23.22 -0.83 6.53
C GLN A 60 -22.11 0.14 6.11
N ALA A 61 -20.93 0.06 6.72
CA ALA A 61 -19.78 0.89 6.34
C ALA A 61 -19.33 0.61 4.91
N PHE A 62 -19.27 -0.67 4.50
CA PHE A 62 -18.95 -1.04 3.13
C PHE A 62 -19.97 -0.50 2.12
N ASN A 63 -21.26 -0.62 2.42
CA ASN A 63 -22.32 -0.12 1.55
C ASN A 63 -22.32 1.41 1.46
N ASN A 64 -22.10 2.10 2.59
CA ASN A 64 -22.06 3.57 2.63
C ASN A 64 -20.88 4.17 1.86
N LEU A 65 -19.74 3.48 1.83
CA LEU A 65 -18.55 3.90 1.08
C LEU A 65 -18.47 3.29 -0.32
N GLU A 66 -19.52 2.58 -0.76
CA GLU A 66 -19.59 1.90 -2.06
C GLU A 66 -18.36 1.02 -2.34
N VAL A 67 -17.90 0.29 -1.33
CA VAL A 67 -16.68 -0.51 -1.41
C VAL A 67 -16.90 -1.70 -2.35
N SER A 68 -15.97 -1.87 -3.30
CA SER A 68 -15.98 -2.99 -4.24
C SER A 68 -15.80 -4.33 -3.53
N ASP A 69 -16.37 -5.41 -4.06
CA ASP A 69 -16.27 -6.75 -3.45
C ASP A 69 -14.82 -7.19 -3.25
N LYS A 70 -13.93 -6.86 -4.20
CA LYS A 70 -12.50 -7.13 -4.08
C LYS A 70 -11.88 -6.42 -2.88
N ASP A 71 -12.21 -5.14 -2.70
CA ASP A 71 -11.68 -4.36 -1.58
C ASP A 71 -12.30 -4.78 -0.26
N ARG A 72 -13.56 -5.23 -0.23
CA ARG A 72 -14.19 -5.80 0.99
C ARG A 72 -13.37 -6.96 1.52
N VAL A 73 -12.95 -7.89 0.64
CA VAL A 73 -12.12 -9.04 1.03
C VAL A 73 -10.78 -8.58 1.62
N ILE A 74 -10.12 -7.61 0.99
CA ILE A 74 -8.83 -7.09 1.45
C ILE A 74 -8.97 -6.41 2.81
N VAL A 75 -9.94 -5.50 2.94
CA VAL A 75 -10.20 -4.76 4.18
C VAL A 75 -10.59 -5.70 5.33
N THR A 76 -11.46 -6.67 5.09
CA THR A 76 -11.85 -7.64 6.13
C THR A 76 -10.64 -8.41 6.63
N LYS A 77 -9.75 -8.83 5.73
CA LYS A 77 -8.50 -9.51 6.11
C LYS A 77 -7.59 -8.61 6.96
N GLU A 78 -7.37 -7.36 6.54
CA GLU A 78 -6.56 -6.41 7.31
C GLU A 78 -7.11 -6.17 8.72
N LEU A 79 -8.44 -6.01 8.85
CA LEU A 79 -9.10 -5.83 10.15
C LEU A 79 -8.95 -7.08 11.05
N GLN A 80 -9.03 -8.28 10.48
CA GLN A 80 -8.82 -9.53 11.22
C GLN A 80 -7.37 -9.66 11.69
N GLU A 81 -6.40 -9.40 10.81
CA GLU A 81 -4.98 -9.44 11.17
C GLU A 81 -4.62 -8.42 12.25
N GLU A 82 -5.16 -7.21 12.18
CA GLU A 82 -4.96 -6.19 13.20
C GLU A 82 -5.52 -6.64 14.57
N SER A 83 -6.72 -7.25 14.58
CA SER A 83 -7.30 -7.81 15.80
C SER A 83 -6.42 -8.93 16.38
N LEU A 84 -5.87 -9.82 15.55
CA LEU A 84 -4.95 -10.87 16.00
C LEU A 84 -3.65 -10.29 16.59
N ARG A 85 -3.07 -9.26 15.95
CA ARG A 85 -1.86 -8.59 16.44
C ARG A 85 -2.11 -7.97 17.82
N ILE A 86 -3.22 -7.26 18.01
CA ILE A 86 -3.58 -6.65 19.29
C ILE A 86 -3.71 -7.73 20.38
N ASN A 87 -4.45 -8.80 20.11
CA ASN A 87 -4.65 -9.88 21.08
C ASN A 87 -3.36 -10.65 21.41
N SER A 88 -2.39 -10.70 20.50
CA SER A 88 -1.09 -11.36 20.74
C SER A 88 -0.12 -10.55 21.61
N MET A 89 -0.40 -9.26 21.83
CA MET A 89 0.42 -8.34 22.63
C MET A 89 -0.11 -8.14 24.06
N GLN A 90 -1.24 -8.75 24.40
CA GLN A 90 -1.88 -8.71 25.72
C GLN A 90 -1.60 -10.00 26.49
#